data_AF-A0A9D5RTR0-F1
#
_entry.id   AF-A0A9D5RTR0-F1
#
_cell.length_a   1.000
_cell.length_b   1.000
_cell.length_c   1.000
_cell.angle_alpha   90.00
_cell.angle_beta   90.00
_cell.angle_gamma   90.00
#
_symmetry.space_group_name_H-M   'P 1'
#
loop_
_entity.id
_entity.type
_entity.pdbx_description
1 polymer ?
#
loop_
_entity_poly.entity_id
_entity_poly.type
_entity_poly.pdbx_seq_one_letter_code
_entity_poly.pdbx_strand_id
1 'polypeptide(L)'
;MRREKLFKSILLGAALTVFAGTTAFAAIDIDGGKWDYGYKNLYFTVYSRYYHETSIHGSSVDGAWFDSDYNVAKDVWSNASADAAVSGNHCYYCLGERNAVNGLKMPDVPIDVVQ
;
A
#
# COMPACT_ATOMS: atom_id res chain seq x y z
N MET A 1 48.06 18.72 28.47
CA MET A 1 46.73 18.48 29.08
C MET A 1 45.97 19.79 28.96
N ARG A 2 44.72 19.92 28.49
CA ARG A 2 43.56 19.02 28.52
C ARG A 2 42.60 19.49 27.39
N ARG A 3 42.12 18.55 26.56
CA ARG A 3 41.08 18.81 25.54
C ARG A 3 39.73 18.81 26.25
N GLU A 4 38.99 19.92 26.23
CA GLU A 4 37.59 19.95 26.67
C GLU A 4 36.75 20.12 25.40
N LYS A 5 36.28 19.01 24.82
CA LYS A 5 35.32 19.03 23.70
C LYS A 5 33.94 19.37 24.26
N LEU A 6 33.58 20.65 24.27
CA LEU A 6 32.22 21.10 24.59
C LEU A 6 31.34 21.02 23.33
N PHE A 7 30.85 19.82 23.01
CA PHE A 7 29.70 19.65 22.13
C PHE A 7 28.43 19.90 22.97
N LYS A 8 27.93 21.14 22.95
CA LYS A 8 26.61 21.46 23.51
C LYS A 8 25.56 21.03 22.49
N SER A 9 24.88 19.95 22.82
CA SER A 9 23.83 19.29 22.06
C SER A 9 22.79 20.29 21.53
N ILE A 10 22.63 20.31 20.21
CA ILE A 10 21.56 21.04 19.52
C ILE A 10 20.26 20.23 19.66
N LEU A 11 19.22 20.95 20.08
CA LEU A 11 17.78 20.68 20.04
C LEU A 11 17.31 19.50 19.16
N LEU A 12 16.38 18.70 19.71
CA LEU A 12 15.29 18.13 18.91
C LEU A 12 14.00 18.06 19.73
N GLY A 13 13.28 19.19 19.74
CA GLY A 13 11.85 19.21 19.99
C GLY A 13 11.14 19.18 18.64
N ALA A 14 10.42 18.09 18.35
CA ALA A 14 9.41 17.93 17.30
C ALA A 14 8.99 16.45 17.35
N ALA A 15 7.73 16.04 17.27
CA ALA A 15 6.44 16.71 17.24
C ALA A 15 5.45 15.62 17.71
N LEU A 16 4.43 15.98 18.49
CA LEU A 16 3.30 15.10 18.73
C LEU A 16 2.49 15.07 17.42
N THR A 17 2.76 14.10 16.54
CA THR A 17 1.93 13.86 15.37
C THR A 17 0.57 13.38 15.85
N VAL A 18 -0.45 14.21 15.61
CA VAL A 18 -1.85 13.84 15.77
C VAL A 18 -2.08 12.64 14.86
N PHE A 19 -2.26 11.45 15.45
CA PHE A 19 -2.68 10.26 14.71
C PHE A 19 -4.15 10.44 14.31
N ALA A 20 -4.37 11.03 13.14
CA ALA A 20 -5.66 10.91 12.45
C ALA A 20 -5.83 9.44 12.11
N GLY A 21 -6.89 8.82 12.64
CA GLY A 21 -7.16 7.38 12.50
C GLY A 21 -7.01 6.90 11.05
N THR A 22 -6.54 5.66 10.89
CA THR A 22 -6.43 5.03 9.58
C THR A 22 -7.80 4.96 8.92
N THR A 23 -7.98 5.71 7.85
CA THR A 23 -9.12 5.52 6.95
C THR A 23 -8.83 4.28 6.11
N ALA A 24 -9.36 3.12 6.52
CA ALA A 24 -9.64 2.07 5.56
C ALA A 24 -10.70 2.64 4.62
N PHE A 25 -10.38 2.77 3.33
CA PHE A 25 -11.38 3.19 2.35
C PHE A 25 -12.41 2.08 2.21
N ALA A 26 -13.70 2.43 2.15
CA ALA A 26 -14.70 1.45 1.76
C ALA A 26 -14.35 0.95 0.34
N ALA A 27 -14.49 -0.36 0.12
CA ALA A 27 -14.22 -0.95 -1.19
C ALA A 27 -14.99 -0.20 -2.28
N ILE A 28 -14.30 0.20 -3.35
CA ILE A 28 -14.89 0.89 -4.50
C ILE A 28 -15.23 -0.12 -5.60
N ASP A 29 -16.31 0.14 -6.34
CA ASP A 29 -16.65 -0.64 -7.54
C ASP A 29 -15.78 -0.16 -8.72
N ILE A 30 -15.00 -1.06 -9.31
CA ILE A 30 -14.09 -0.75 -10.42
C ILE A 30 -13.89 -1.96 -11.35
N ASP A 31 -13.97 -1.72 -12.66
CA ASP A 31 -13.87 -2.73 -13.72
C ASP A 31 -14.78 -3.96 -13.52
N GLY A 32 -15.96 -3.77 -12.92
CA GLY A 32 -16.90 -4.86 -12.62
C GLY A 32 -16.57 -5.66 -11.36
N GLY A 33 -15.47 -5.33 -10.68
CA GLY A 33 -15.06 -5.88 -9.39
C GLY A 33 -15.15 -4.87 -8.24
N LYS A 34 -14.66 -5.28 -7.07
CA LYS A 34 -14.54 -4.45 -5.86
C LYS A 34 -13.09 -4.33 -5.46
N TRP A 35 -12.60 -3.11 -5.28
CA TRP A 35 -11.23 -2.84 -4.87
C TRP A 35 -11.18 -2.13 -3.52
N ASP A 36 -10.51 -2.76 -2.55
CA ASP A 36 -10.28 -2.23 -1.21
C ASP A 36 -8.78 -2.08 -0.99
N TYR A 37 -8.33 -0.85 -0.83
CA TYR A 37 -6.93 -0.52 -0.72
C TYR A 37 -6.75 0.61 0.28
N GLY A 38 -5.55 0.69 0.85
CA GLY A 38 -5.25 1.76 1.77
C GLY A 38 -4.12 1.42 2.73
N TYR A 39 -4.17 2.12 3.86
CA TYR A 39 -3.34 1.85 5.01
C TYR A 39 -4.14 1.18 6.11
N LYS A 40 -3.51 0.25 6.83
CA LYS A 40 -4.02 -0.33 8.07
C LYS A 40 -2.95 -0.28 9.15
N ASN A 41 -3.31 -0.64 10.38
CA ASN A 41 -2.40 -0.65 11.52
C ASN A 41 -1.69 0.70 11.70
N LEU A 42 -2.41 1.81 11.86
CA LEU A 42 -1.80 3.14 12.08
C LEU A 42 -0.74 3.52 11.02
N TYR A 43 -1.03 3.25 9.74
CA TYR A 43 -0.12 3.51 8.61
C TYR A 43 1.16 2.67 8.59
N PHE A 44 1.29 1.64 9.43
CA PHE A 44 2.44 0.72 9.37
C PHE A 44 2.34 -0.29 8.23
N THR A 45 1.16 -0.51 7.67
CA THR A 45 0.94 -1.52 6.62
C THR A 45 0.16 -0.91 5.46
N VAL A 46 0.70 -1.01 4.26
CA VAL A 46 -0.02 -0.74 2.99
C VAL A 46 -0.68 -2.04 2.53
N TYR A 47 -1.91 -1.96 2.02
CA TYR A 47 -2.63 -3.14 1.55
C TYR A 47 -3.44 -2.85 0.28
N SER A 48 -3.63 -3.90 -0.51
CA SER A 48 -4.50 -3.91 -1.68
C SER A 48 -5.25 -5.24 -1.74
N ARG A 49 -6.57 -5.20 -1.91
CA ARG A 49 -7.44 -6.35 -2.06
C ARG A 49 -8.38 -6.12 -3.21
N TYR A 50 -8.48 -7.06 -4.15
CA TYR A 50 -9.40 -6.94 -5.27
C TYR A 50 -10.27 -8.19 -5.35
N TYR A 51 -11.55 -8.02 -5.67
CA TYR A 51 -12.50 -9.09 -5.84
C TYR A 51 -13.20 -8.95 -7.19
N HIS A 52 -13.31 -10.07 -7.90
CA HIS A 52 -14.09 -10.13 -9.13
C HIS A 52 -14.87 -11.45 -9.21
N GLU A 53 -16.19 -11.35 -9.39
CA GLU A 53 -17.11 -12.51 -9.32
C GLU A 53 -16.93 -13.50 -10.49
N THR A 54 -16.58 -13.00 -11.68
CA THR A 54 -16.65 -13.78 -12.92
C THR A 54 -15.32 -13.97 -13.63
N SER A 55 -14.22 -13.40 -13.13
CA SER A 55 -12.94 -13.39 -13.83
C SER A 55 -11.78 -13.60 -12.87
N ILE A 56 -10.72 -14.21 -13.40
CA ILE A 56 -9.42 -14.26 -12.72
C ILE A 56 -8.90 -12.83 -12.56
N HIS A 57 -8.24 -12.55 -11.44
CA HIS A 57 -7.79 -11.22 -11.09
C HIS A 57 -6.62 -11.25 -10.10
N GLY A 58 -6.21 -10.09 -9.59
CA GLY A 58 -5.14 -9.99 -8.60
C GLY A 58 -4.97 -8.60 -8.01
N SER A 59 -4.07 -8.50 -7.04
CA SER A 59 -3.68 -7.26 -6.36
C SER A 59 -2.21 -7.27 -6.00
N SER A 60 -1.61 -6.09 -5.89
CA SER A 60 -0.26 -5.94 -5.36
C SER A 60 -0.09 -4.62 -4.62
N VAL A 61 1.00 -4.53 -3.87
CA VAL A 61 1.43 -3.31 -3.19
C VAL A 61 2.92 -3.11 -3.42
N ASP A 62 3.31 -1.84 -3.53
CA ASP A 62 4.71 -1.42 -3.46
C ASP A 62 4.86 -0.54 -2.21
N GLY A 63 5.41 -1.12 -1.14
CA GLY A 63 5.65 -0.44 0.14
C GLY A 63 7.14 -0.48 0.48
N ALA A 64 7.48 -0.86 1.71
CA ALA A 64 8.86 -1.16 2.09
C ALA A 64 9.43 -2.35 1.29
N TRP A 65 8.55 -3.21 0.81
CA TRP A 65 8.83 -4.24 -0.19
C TRP A 65 7.60 -4.45 -1.07
N PHE A 66 7.84 -5.08 -2.22
CA PHE A 66 6.78 -5.50 -3.11
C PHE A 66 6.12 -6.78 -2.61
N ASP A 67 4.79 -6.80 -2.57
CA ASP A 67 4.00 -8.00 -2.30
C ASP A 67 2.85 -8.11 -3.29
N SER A 68 2.45 -9.34 -3.60
CA SER A 68 1.44 -9.57 -4.63
C SER A 68 0.74 -10.91 -4.55
N ASP A 69 -0.52 -10.89 -4.99
CA ASP A 69 -1.37 -12.05 -5.15
C ASP A 69 -2.03 -12.01 -6.54
N TYR A 70 -1.56 -12.86 -7.45
CA TYR A 70 -1.95 -12.86 -8.86
C TYR A 70 -2.68 -14.13 -9.26
N ASN A 71 -3.47 -14.00 -10.33
CA ASN A 71 -4.21 -15.10 -10.94
C ASN A 71 -5.15 -15.79 -9.95
N VAL A 72 -5.68 -15.00 -9.03
CA VAL A 72 -6.67 -15.41 -8.05
C VAL A 72 -7.96 -15.76 -8.80
N ALA A 73 -8.54 -16.90 -8.43
CA ALA A 73 -9.74 -17.40 -9.07
C ALA A 73 -10.91 -16.40 -8.94
N LYS A 74 -11.88 -16.51 -9.83
CA LYS A 74 -13.13 -15.74 -9.72
C LYS A 74 -13.84 -16.03 -8.39
N ASP A 75 -14.61 -15.08 -7.90
CA ASP A 75 -15.44 -15.17 -6.69
C ASP A 75 -14.65 -15.38 -5.37
N VAL A 76 -13.38 -14.97 -5.35
CA VAL A 76 -12.58 -14.85 -4.13
C VAL A 76 -11.84 -13.52 -4.14
N TRP A 77 -11.35 -13.07 -2.99
CA TRP A 77 -10.53 -11.87 -2.90
C TRP A 77 -9.06 -12.21 -3.13
N SER A 78 -8.37 -11.43 -3.96
CA SER A 78 -6.92 -11.33 -3.92
C SER A 78 -6.48 -10.46 -2.74
N ASN A 79 -5.31 -10.75 -2.19
CA ASN A 79 -4.87 -10.05 -0.98
C ASN A 79 -3.35 -9.82 -0.96
N ALA A 80 -2.92 -8.57 -1.06
CA ALA A 80 -1.52 -8.15 -0.96
C ALA A 80 -1.32 -7.15 0.18
N SER A 81 -0.21 -7.26 0.91
CA SER A 81 0.18 -6.28 1.92
C SER A 81 1.68 -6.29 2.21
N ALA A 82 2.20 -5.10 2.51
CA ALA A 82 3.58 -4.89 2.89
C ALA A 82 3.65 -3.86 4.01
N ASP A 83 4.77 -3.81 4.73
CA ASP A 83 5.03 -2.67 5.60
C ASP A 83 5.03 -1.39 4.75
N ALA A 84 4.51 -0.30 5.31
CA ALA A 84 4.52 0.98 4.64
C ALA A 84 5.96 1.52 4.56
N ALA A 85 6.36 1.95 3.38
CA ALA A 85 7.54 2.80 3.20
C ALA A 85 7.27 4.20 3.79
N VAL A 86 8.35 4.93 4.03
CA VAL A 86 8.27 6.34 4.49
C VAL A 86 7.53 7.23 3.49
N SER A 87 7.58 6.91 2.19
CA SER A 87 6.93 7.64 1.09
C SER A 87 6.84 6.75 -0.15
N GLY A 88 5.97 7.09 -1.10
CA GLY A 88 5.92 6.39 -2.39
C GLY A 88 5.30 5.01 -2.27
N ASN A 89 4.30 4.88 -1.40
CA ASN A 89 3.53 3.65 -1.29
C ASN A 89 2.48 3.61 -2.40
N HIS A 90 2.30 2.44 -3.02
CA HIS A 90 1.34 2.27 -4.10
C HIS A 90 0.51 1.00 -3.90
N CYS A 91 -0.76 1.10 -4.29
CA CYS A 91 -1.68 -0.03 -4.31
C CYS A 91 -2.14 -0.29 -5.74
N TYR A 92 -2.32 -1.57 -6.05
CA TYR A 92 -2.61 -2.02 -7.40
C TYR A 92 -3.68 -3.10 -7.41
N TYR A 93 -4.49 -3.12 -8.46
CA TYR A 93 -5.35 -4.24 -8.83
C TYR A 93 -5.14 -4.61 -10.31
N CYS A 94 -5.49 -5.84 -10.68
CA CYS A 94 -5.54 -6.25 -12.08
C CYS A 94 -6.73 -7.18 -12.35
N LEU A 95 -7.40 -6.96 -13.47
CA LEU A 95 -8.39 -7.86 -14.02
C LEU A 95 -7.75 -8.76 -15.09
N GLY A 96 -8.09 -10.04 -15.07
CA GLY A 96 -7.60 -11.04 -16.00
C GLY A 96 -6.35 -11.79 -15.50
N GLU A 97 -5.91 -12.75 -16.30
CA GLU A 97 -4.69 -13.49 -16.05
C GLU A 97 -3.45 -12.64 -16.32
N ARG A 98 -2.62 -12.48 -15.30
CA ARG A 98 -1.26 -12.00 -15.46
C ARG A 98 -0.38 -13.17 -15.92
N ASN A 99 -0.09 -13.20 -17.21
CA ASN A 99 0.97 -14.03 -17.77
C ASN A 99 2.30 -13.27 -17.69
N ALA A 100 3.42 -13.96 -17.43
CA ALA A 100 4.76 -13.37 -17.26
C ALA A 100 5.22 -12.47 -18.42
N VAL A 101 4.54 -12.53 -19.57
CA VAL A 101 4.84 -11.78 -20.81
C VAL A 101 4.05 -10.46 -20.90
N ASN A 102 2.87 -10.39 -20.28
CA ASN A 102 1.98 -9.24 -20.34
C ASN A 102 1.70 -8.75 -18.93
N GLY A 103 2.64 -7.98 -18.38
CA GLY A 103 2.42 -7.15 -17.21
C GLY A 103 1.36 -6.11 -17.54
N LEU A 104 0.08 -6.50 -17.45
CA LEU A 104 -1.03 -5.56 -17.46
C LEU A 104 -0.70 -4.52 -16.40
N LYS A 105 -0.44 -3.29 -16.88
CA LYS A 105 -0.19 -2.13 -16.04
C LYS A 105 -1.38 -2.01 -15.11
N MET A 106 -1.14 -2.31 -13.85
CA MET A 106 -2.10 -1.98 -12.82
C MET A 106 -2.31 -0.46 -12.88
N PRO A 107 -3.56 0.01 -12.79
CA PRO A 107 -3.78 1.43 -12.52
C PRO A 107 -3.03 1.75 -11.23
N ASP A 108 -2.00 2.57 -11.39
CA ASP A 108 -1.15 3.04 -10.32
C ASP A 108 -1.95 4.09 -9.56
N VAL A 109 -2.32 3.78 -8.33
CA VAL A 109 -2.92 4.77 -7.42
C VAL A 109 -1.90 5.05 -6.33
N PRO A 110 -1.16 6.16 -6.45
CA PRO A 110 -0.36 6.65 -5.34
C PRO A 110 -1.29 6.90 -4.17
N ILE A 111 -1.05 6.20 -3.07
CA ILE A 111 -1.88 6.36 -1.87
C ILE A 111 -1.69 7.76 -1.26
N ASP A 112 -0.53 8.38 -1.52
CA ASP A 112 -0.12 9.72 -1.12
C ASP A 112 -1.01 10.84 -1.75
N VAL A 113 -1.81 10.54 -2.78
CA VAL A 113 -2.66 11.51 -3.50
C VAL A 113 -4.13 11.46 -3.01
N VAL A 114 -4.48 10.49 -2.17
CA VAL A 114 -5.87 10.24 -1.71
C VAL A 114 -6.09 10.70 -0.25
N GLN A 115 -5.11 11.37 0.38
CA GLN A 115 -5.21 11.92 1.74
C GLN A 115 -5.47 13.42 1.79
#